data_AF-M1EF68-F1
#
_entry.id   AF-M1EF68-F1
#
_cell.length_a   1.000
_cell.length_b   1.000
_cell.length_c   1.000
_cell.angle_alpha   90.00
_cell.angle_beta   90.00
_cell.angle_gamma   90.00
#
_symmetry.space_group_name_H-M   'P 1'
#
loop_
_entity.id
_entity.type
_entity.pdbx_description
1 polymer ?
#
loop_
_entity_poly.entity_id
_entity_poly.type
_entity_poly.pdbx_seq_one_letter_code
_entity_poly.pdbx_strand_id
1 'polypeptide(L)'
;VNCLRHFGPTDWQLACLVCKTLWNFSENITSASSCFGDENTNTLLVLLPSFLDEELALDGSFDQDLKNYHKLQWETEFKPVAQQLLNRIQSHHTFLEPLSIPS
;
A
#
# COMPACT_ATOMS: atom_id res chain seq x y z
N VAL A 1 6.70 5.52 4.92
CA VAL A 1 6.09 4.30 5.52
C VAL A 1 5.63 4.52 6.96
N ASN A 2 6.41 5.17 7.83
CA ASN A 2 5.98 5.47 9.21
C ASN A 2 4.63 6.19 9.31
N CYS A 3 4.33 7.15 8.42
CA CYS A 3 3.02 7.81 8.41
C CYS A 3 1.86 6.83 8.17
N LEU A 4 2.01 5.90 7.20
CA LEU A 4 1.03 4.83 6.96
C LEU A 4 0.86 3.95 8.20
N ARG A 5 1.95 3.58 8.87
CA ARG A 5 1.92 2.74 10.07
C ARG A 5 1.16 3.37 11.24
N HIS A 6 1.39 4.67 11.48
CA HIS A 6 0.84 5.34 12.67
C HIS A 6 -0.56 5.93 12.45
N PHE A 7 -0.84 6.42 11.24
CA PHE A 7 -2.06 7.17 10.97
C PHE A 7 -2.98 6.49 9.96
N GLY A 8 -2.46 5.56 9.15
CA GLY A 8 -3.24 4.88 8.12
C GLY A 8 -4.48 4.13 8.63
N PRO A 9 -4.45 3.43 9.77
CA PRO A 9 -5.63 2.75 10.31
C PRO A 9 -6.79 3.69 10.66
N THR A 10 -6.50 4.95 11.00
CA THR A 10 -7.50 5.93 11.43
C THR A 10 -7.84 6.98 10.36
N ASP A 11 -6.97 7.14 9.36
CA ASP A 11 -7.08 8.13 8.30
C ASP A 11 -6.75 7.50 6.95
N TRP A 12 -7.76 6.89 6.35
CA TRP A 12 -7.65 6.25 5.04
C TRP A 12 -7.38 7.26 3.91
N GLN A 13 -7.75 8.53 4.09
CA GLN A 13 -7.49 9.58 3.09
C GLN A 13 -6.00 9.93 3.07
N LEU A 14 -5.38 10.07 4.25
CA LEU A 14 -3.94 10.18 4.37
C LEU A 14 -3.25 8.92 3.83
N ALA A 15 -3.72 7.73 4.18
CA ALA A 15 -3.20 6.49 3.64
C ALA A 15 -3.25 6.47 2.11
N CYS A 16 -4.36 6.96 1.50
CA CYS A 16 -4.53 7.09 0.07
C CYS A 16 -3.49 8.00 -0.56
N LEU A 17 -3.27 9.19 0.02
CA LEU A 17 -2.26 10.12 -0.47
C LEU A 17 -0.86 9.50 -0.41
N VAL A 18 -0.50 8.86 0.70
CA VAL A 18 0.80 8.21 0.84
C VAL A 18 0.94 7.04 -0.15
N CYS A 19 -0.10 6.22 -0.36
CA CYS A 19 -0.09 5.16 -1.37
C CYS A 19 0.09 5.72 -2.79
N LYS A 20 -0.61 6.80 -3.16
CA LYS A 20 -0.44 7.51 -4.43
C LYS A 20 0.99 8.04 -4.58
N THR A 21 1.55 8.63 -3.53
CA THR A 21 2.95 9.10 -3.53
C THR A 21 3.94 7.96 -3.71
N LEU A 22 3.80 6.86 -2.98
CA LEU A 22 4.68 5.70 -3.08
C LEU A 22 4.55 5.00 -4.44
N TRP A 23 3.34 4.94 -5.00
CA TRP A 23 3.09 4.45 -6.35
C TRP A 23 3.83 5.30 -7.38
N ASN A 24 3.71 6.62 -7.32
CA ASN A 24 4.40 7.50 -8.27
C ASN A 24 5.92 7.46 -8.08
N PHE A 25 6.40 7.45 -6.84
CA PHE A 25 7.83 7.35 -6.52
C PHE A 25 8.46 6.05 -7.05
N SER A 26 7.69 4.97 -7.08
CA SER A 26 8.17 3.64 -7.49
C SER A 26 7.83 3.27 -8.94
N GLU A 27 7.53 4.25 -9.81
CA GLU A 27 7.06 3.99 -11.17
C GLU A 27 7.99 3.07 -11.99
N ASN A 28 9.31 3.23 -11.84
CA ASN A 28 10.33 2.55 -12.65
C ASN A 28 11.25 1.63 -11.83
N ILE A 29 10.74 1.05 -10.74
CA ILE A 29 11.57 0.22 -9.86
C ILE A 29 11.87 -1.15 -10.48
N THR A 30 13.07 -1.65 -10.25
CA THR A 30 13.46 -3.04 -10.56
C THR A 30 13.44 -3.93 -9.31
N SER A 31 13.51 -3.31 -8.13
CA SER A 31 13.45 -3.97 -6.82
C SER A 31 12.74 -3.07 -5.82
N ALA A 32 11.79 -3.64 -5.08
CA ALA A 32 11.10 -2.93 -3.99
C ALA A 32 12.07 -2.61 -2.84
N SER A 33 12.93 -3.56 -2.47
CA SER A 33 13.96 -3.38 -1.43
C SER A 33 14.93 -2.24 -1.76
N SER A 34 15.39 -2.14 -3.01
CA SER A 34 16.27 -1.02 -3.42
C SER A 34 15.56 0.33 -3.40
N CYS A 35 14.25 0.36 -3.68
CA CYS A 35 13.47 1.61 -3.71
C CYS A 35 13.09 2.10 -2.32
N PHE A 36 12.59 1.21 -1.46
CA PHE A 36 12.02 1.57 -0.16
C PHE A 36 12.92 1.21 1.03
N GLY A 37 13.89 0.32 0.85
CA GLY A 37 14.60 -0.41 1.90
C GLY A 37 13.86 -1.68 2.32
N ASP A 38 14.59 -2.69 2.80
CA ASP A 38 14.03 -4.00 3.17
C ASP A 38 12.98 -3.90 4.28
N GLU A 39 13.29 -3.16 5.36
CA GLU A 39 12.37 -2.99 6.50
C GLU A 39 11.05 -2.35 6.06
N ASN A 40 11.14 -1.28 5.27
CA ASN A 40 9.98 -0.56 4.77
C ASN A 40 9.19 -1.38 3.77
N THR A 41 9.86 -2.13 2.89
CA THR A 41 9.23 -3.06 1.94
C THR A 41 8.43 -4.12 2.67
N ASN A 42 9.04 -4.78 3.67
CA ASN A 42 8.36 -5.78 4.48
C ASN A 42 7.20 -5.17 5.29
N THR A 43 7.39 -3.95 5.81
CA THR A 43 6.31 -3.22 6.50
C THR A 43 5.15 -2.92 5.56
N LEU A 44 5.41 -2.47 4.33
CA LEU A 44 4.37 -2.20 3.33
C LEU A 44 3.62 -3.48 2.93
N LEU A 45 4.32 -4.61 2.81
CA LEU A 45 3.72 -5.92 2.53
C LEU A 45 2.76 -6.39 3.64
N VAL A 46 2.96 -5.95 4.89
CA VAL A 46 2.04 -6.23 6.01
C VAL A 46 0.90 -5.22 6.06
N LEU A 47 1.20 -3.92 5.91
CA LEU A 47 0.21 -2.86 6.07
C LEU A 47 -0.82 -2.80 4.93
N LEU A 48 -0.37 -2.89 3.67
CA LEU A 48 -1.28 -2.71 2.53
C LEU A 48 -2.42 -3.73 2.51
N PRO A 49 -2.20 -5.05 2.76
CA PRO A 49 -3.30 -5.99 2.91
C PRO A 49 -4.27 -5.62 4.02
N SER A 50 -3.77 -5.16 5.18
CA SER A 50 -4.65 -4.77 6.30
C SER A 50 -5.54 -3.57 5.97
N PHE A 51 -5.08 -2.63 5.14
CA PHE A 51 -5.91 -1.50 4.69
C PHE A 51 -6.87 -1.85 3.55
N LEU A 52 -6.60 -2.93 2.83
CA LEU A 52 -7.45 -3.48 1.77
C LEU A 52 -8.55 -4.40 2.31
N ASP A 53 -8.48 -4.75 3.59
CA ASP A 53 -9.53 -5.48 4.29
C ASP A 53 -10.72 -4.56 4.57
N GLU A 54 -11.90 -4.94 4.06
CA GLU A 54 -13.11 -4.13 4.15
C GLU A 54 -13.63 -4.00 5.59
N GLU A 55 -13.51 -5.07 6.39
CA GLU A 55 -13.97 -5.05 7.79
C GLU A 55 -13.13 -4.06 8.59
N LEU A 56 -11.81 -4.11 8.43
CA LEU A 56 -10.89 -3.20 9.11
C LEU A 56 -11.02 -1.76 8.60
N ALA A 57 -11.26 -1.54 7.31
CA ALA A 57 -11.39 -0.21 6.73
C ALA A 57 -12.70 0.49 7.14
N LEU A 58 -13.75 -0.25 7.47
CA LEU A 58 -15.10 0.28 7.71
C LEU A 58 -15.60 0.16 9.16
N ASP A 59 -14.76 -0.27 10.11
CA ASP A 59 -15.11 -0.56 11.51
C ASP A 59 -15.49 0.67 12.37
N GLY A 60 -15.34 1.90 11.85
CA GLY A 60 -15.41 3.12 12.66
C GLY A 60 -16.74 3.87 12.74
N SER A 61 -17.75 3.55 11.92
CA SER A 61 -18.98 4.35 11.81
C SER A 61 -20.25 3.57 12.19
N PHE A 62 -20.99 4.09 13.17
CA PHE A 62 -22.34 3.62 13.53
C PHE A 62 -23.44 4.21 12.62
N ASP A 63 -23.14 5.31 11.92
CA ASP A 63 -24.03 5.92 10.93
C ASP A 63 -23.87 5.18 9.60
N GLN A 64 -24.98 4.63 9.10
CA GLN A 64 -25.02 3.81 7.89
C GLN A 64 -24.80 4.63 6.61
N ASP A 65 -25.30 5.87 6.54
CA ASP A 65 -25.14 6.72 5.37
C ASP A 65 -23.70 7.21 5.27
N LEU A 66 -23.11 7.58 6.41
CA LEU A 66 -21.69 7.91 6.49
C LEU A 66 -20.81 6.70 6.14
N LYS A 67 -21.18 5.50 6.60
CA LYS A 67 -20.48 4.25 6.27
C LYS A 67 -20.55 3.93 4.77
N ASN A 68 -21.72 4.13 4.15
CA ASN A 68 -21.89 3.93 2.70
C ASN A 68 -21.04 4.91 1.89
N TYR A 69 -21.00 6.18 2.31
CA TYR A 69 -20.16 7.19 1.68
C TYR A 69 -18.67 6.85 1.82
N HIS A 70 -18.21 6.49 3.02
CA HIS A 70 -16.83 6.06 3.26
C HIS A 70 -16.46 4.83 2.44
N LYS A 71 -17.36 3.83 2.38
CA LYS A 71 -17.16 2.64 1.55
C LYS A 71 -16.99 3.01 0.09
N LEU A 72 -17.88 3.84 -0.45
CA LEU A 72 -17.79 4.27 -1.85
C LEU A 72 -16.44 4.95 -2.13
N GLN A 73 -16.02 5.90 -1.29
CA GLN A 73 -14.74 6.57 -1.50
C GLN A 73 -13.54 5.63 -1.33
N TRP A 74 -13.57 4.74 -0.36
CA TRP A 74 -12.52 3.74 -0.17
C TRP A 74 -12.40 2.82 -1.39
N GLU A 75 -13.53 2.35 -1.94
CA GLU A 75 -13.56 1.51 -3.14
C GLU A 75 -13.06 2.23 -4.40
N THR A 76 -13.41 3.52 -4.58
CA THR A 76 -13.07 4.27 -5.80
C THR A 76 -11.69 4.93 -5.76
N GLU A 77 -11.25 5.42 -4.60
CA GLU A 77 -10.03 6.22 -4.48
C GLU A 77 -8.86 5.46 -3.86
N PHE A 78 -9.10 4.70 -2.80
CA PHE A 78 -8.04 4.07 -2.01
C PHE A 78 -7.68 2.66 -2.50
N LYS A 79 -8.68 1.79 -2.59
CA LYS A 79 -8.50 0.38 -2.93
C LYS A 79 -7.73 0.16 -4.23
N PRO A 80 -7.98 0.90 -5.34
CA PRO A 80 -7.25 0.68 -6.58
C PRO A 80 -5.76 0.98 -6.46
N VAL A 81 -5.40 2.11 -5.84
CA VAL A 81 -3.99 2.51 -5.71
C VAL A 81 -3.23 1.64 -4.70
N ALA A 82 -3.87 1.29 -3.58
CA ALA A 82 -3.26 0.41 -2.58
C ALA A 82 -3.02 -1.00 -3.14
N GLN A 83 -3.97 -1.54 -3.91
CA GLN A 83 -3.81 -2.84 -4.57
C GLN A 83 -2.73 -2.80 -5.65
N GLN A 84 -2.69 -1.76 -6.49
CA GLN A 84 -1.66 -1.59 -7.50
C GLN A 84 -0.27 -1.52 -6.86
N LEU A 85 -0.11 -0.70 -5.82
CA LEU A 85 1.14 -0.59 -5.07
C LEU A 85 1.55 -1.94 -4.45
N LEU A 86 0.62 -2.64 -3.81
CA LEU A 86 0.88 -3.97 -3.24
C LEU A 86 1.35 -4.96 -4.31
N ASN A 87 0.65 -5.03 -5.43
CA ASN A 87 1.00 -5.92 -6.54
C ASN A 87 2.40 -5.61 -7.08
N ARG A 88 2.74 -4.32 -7.25
CA ARG A 88 4.08 -3.93 -7.70
C ARG A 88 5.14 -4.34 -6.70
N ILE A 89 4.92 -4.10 -5.40
CA ILE A 89 5.87 -4.49 -4.37
C ILE A 89 6.07 -6.00 -4.39
N GLN A 90 5.01 -6.80 -4.44
CA GLN A 90 5.08 -8.26 -4.49
C GLN A 90 5.83 -8.77 -5.73
N SER A 91 5.53 -8.23 -6.92
CA SER A 91 6.20 -8.61 -8.16
C SER A 91 7.69 -8.27 -8.19
N HIS A 92 8.11 -7.24 -7.45
CA HIS A 92 9.52 -6.79 -7.36
C HIS A 92 10.14 -7.12 -5.99
N HIS A 93 9.52 -8.03 -5.22
CA HIS A 93 10.04 -8.52 -3.94
C HIS A 93 10.97 -9.71 -4.14
N THR A 94 10.85 -10.44 -5.25
CA THR A 94 11.77 -11.54 -5.57
C THR A 94 13.18 -11.04 -5.80
N PHE A 95 14.11 -11.64 -5.05
CA PHE A 95 15.55 -11.48 -5.16
C PHE A 95 16.03 -12.08 -6.49
N LEU A 96 15.83 -11.38 -7.60
CA LEU A 96 16.50 -11.73 -8.86
C LEU A 96 17.93 -11.21 -8.75
N GLU A 97 18.81 -12.05 -8.22
CA GLU A 97 20.25 -11.81 -8.20
C GLU A 97 20.73 -11.70 -9.66
N PRO A 98 21.42 -10.62 -10.06
CA PRO A 98 21.96 -10.51 -11.41
C PRO A 98 22.92 -11.68 -11.65
N LEU A 99 22.70 -12.44 -12.72
CA LEU A 99 23.57 -13.55 -13.10
C LEU A 99 25.00 -13.02 -13.27
N SER A 100 25.94 -13.59 -12.50
CA SER A 100 27.37 -13.31 -12.63
C SER A 100 27.81 -13.65 -14.04
N ILE A 101 28.38 -12.67 -14.75
CA ILE A 101 28.90 -12.80 -16.11
C ILE A 101 30.01 -13.88 -16.09
N PRO A 102 29.96 -14.91 -16.94
CA PRO A 102 31.01 -15.92 -16.98
C PRO A 102 32.34 -15.29 -17.38
N SER A 103 33.41 -15.69 -16.66
CA SER A 103 34.80 -15.26 -16.89
C SER A 103 35.40 -15.84 -18.16
#